data_AF-A0A950NM41-F1
#
_entry.id   AF-A0A950NM41-F1
#
_cell.length_a   1.000
_cell.length_b   1.000
_cell.length_c   1.000
_cell.angle_alpha   90.00
_cell.angle_beta   90.00
_cell.angle_gamma   90.00
#
_symmetry.space_group_name_H-M   'P 1'
#
loop_
_entity.id
_entity.type
_entity.pdbx_description
1 polymer ?
#
loop_
_entity_poly.entity_id
_entity_poly.type
_entity_poly.pdbx_seq_one_letter_code
_entity_poly.pdbx_strand_id
1 'polypeptide(L)'
;MSSPYVRPIDAVARGALAGAVGTLAMDLVWFRRFKRDGGHTSFPVWEFSIEPDWDKVSAPGQVGRRVVEGFLQRPLDPKWAPLTNNVMHWGYGVVWGAQFGIVAGSLRRRHVGLGLALGPAVWASSYVVLPLAKLYKPIWQYDAKTLAKDLSAHLAYGIGTAAAFRLLTLRRS
;
A
#
# COMPACT_ATOMS: atom_id res chain seq x y z
N MET A 1 4.82 27.36 -26.10
CA MET A 1 4.93 25.90 -25.91
C MET A 1 4.92 25.58 -24.42
N SER A 2 3.84 25.04 -23.87
CA SER A 2 3.75 24.72 -22.44
C SER A 2 4.55 23.46 -22.11
N SER A 3 5.35 23.56 -21.05
CA SER A 3 6.32 22.55 -20.58
C SER A 3 5.77 21.11 -20.63
N PRO A 4 6.51 20.14 -21.20
CA PRO A 4 6.12 18.72 -21.26
C PRO A 4 6.20 18.00 -19.88
N TYR A 5 6.60 18.72 -18.84
CA TYR A 5 6.81 18.18 -17.51
C TYR A 5 5.56 18.36 -16.62
N VAL A 6 5.17 17.28 -15.93
CA VAL A 6 4.20 17.38 -14.83
C VAL A 6 4.88 18.21 -13.73
N ARG A 7 4.21 19.25 -13.22
CA ARG A 7 4.79 20.05 -12.12
C ARG A 7 5.07 19.13 -10.93
N PRO A 8 6.13 19.35 -10.13
CA PRO A 8 6.48 18.45 -9.02
C PRO A 8 5.30 18.17 -8.07
N ILE A 9 4.54 19.21 -7.72
CA ILE A 9 3.34 19.07 -6.87
C ILE A 9 2.23 18.23 -7.54
N ASP A 10 2.03 18.39 -8.85
CA ASP A 10 1.04 17.60 -9.61
C ASP A 10 1.48 16.12 -9.70
N ALA A 11 2.79 15.87 -9.78
CA ALA A 11 3.35 14.53 -9.82
C ALA A 11 3.15 13.81 -8.47
N VAL A 12 3.40 14.51 -7.36
CA VAL A 12 3.14 14.02 -6.00
C VAL A 12 1.65 13.73 -5.82
N ALA A 13 0.78 14.69 -6.14
CA ALA A 13 -0.67 14.54 -5.94
C ALA A 13 -1.25 13.41 -6.79
N ARG A 14 -0.90 13.34 -8.08
CA ARG A 14 -1.34 12.25 -8.98
C ARG A 14 -0.74 10.91 -8.56
N GLY A 15 0.50 10.90 -8.06
CA GLY A 15 1.14 9.72 -7.50
C GLY A 15 0.41 9.21 -6.26
N ALA A 16 0.08 10.09 -5.32
CA ALA A 16 -0.69 9.78 -4.12
C ALA A 16 -2.05 9.16 -4.45
N LEU A 17 -2.80 9.79 -5.36
CA LEU A 17 -4.08 9.26 -5.84
C LEU A 17 -3.92 7.90 -6.52
N ALA A 18 -2.87 7.75 -7.35
CA ALA A 18 -2.56 6.49 -7.99
C ALA A 18 -2.20 5.39 -6.97
N GLY A 19 -1.46 5.72 -5.91
CA GLY A 19 -1.14 4.81 -4.81
C GLY A 19 -2.38 4.31 -4.10
N ALA A 20 -3.36 5.18 -3.83
CA ALA A 20 -4.65 4.78 -3.27
C ALA A 20 -5.40 3.79 -4.20
N VAL A 21 -5.38 4.03 -5.52
CA VAL A 21 -5.95 3.08 -6.51
C VAL A 21 -5.18 1.75 -6.51
N GLY A 22 -3.86 1.80 -6.36
CA GLY A 22 -3.03 0.61 -6.17
C GLY A 22 -3.42 -0.19 -4.93
N THR A 23 -3.59 0.48 -3.79
CA THR A 23 -4.04 -0.14 -2.54
C THR A 23 -5.36 -0.87 -2.75
N LEU A 24 -6.35 -0.19 -3.30
CA LEU A 24 -7.64 -0.80 -3.65
C LEU A 24 -7.49 -2.03 -4.56
N ALA A 25 -6.60 -1.98 -5.56
CA ALA A 25 -6.37 -3.12 -6.45
C ALA A 25 -5.79 -4.34 -5.71
N MET A 26 -4.86 -4.11 -4.78
CA MET A 26 -4.30 -5.15 -3.91
C MET A 26 -5.36 -5.71 -2.95
N ASP A 27 -6.17 -4.84 -2.36
CA ASP A 27 -7.25 -5.21 -1.44
C ASP A 27 -8.29 -6.07 -2.12
N LEU A 28 -8.66 -5.76 -3.37
CA LEU A 28 -9.56 -6.60 -4.16
C LEU A 28 -8.98 -8.00 -4.43
N VAL A 29 -7.65 -8.12 -4.61
CA VAL A 29 -6.98 -9.43 -4.74
C VAL A 29 -7.07 -10.20 -3.43
N TRP A 30 -6.78 -9.55 -2.30
CA TRP A 30 -6.87 -10.18 -0.98
C TRP A 30 -8.30 -10.55 -0.60
N PHE A 31 -9.25 -9.65 -0.80
CA PHE A 31 -10.67 -9.87 -0.55
C PHE A 31 -11.22 -11.03 -1.39
N ARG A 32 -10.83 -11.12 -2.67
CA ARG A 32 -11.22 -12.26 -3.52
C ARG A 32 -10.70 -13.59 -2.96
N ARG A 33 -9.48 -13.61 -2.43
CA ARG A 33 -8.91 -14.82 -1.79
C ARG A 33 -9.63 -15.13 -0.49
N PHE A 34 -9.86 -14.12 0.35
CA PHE A 34 -10.65 -14.25 1.58
C PHE A 34 -12.04 -14.85 1.32
N LYS A 35 -12.79 -14.34 0.31
CA LYS A 35 -14.09 -14.89 -0.09
C LYS A 35 -13.98 -16.33 -0.57
N ARG A 36 -12.96 -16.67 -1.37
CA ARG A 36 -12.73 -18.04 -1.85
C ARG A 36 -12.39 -19.00 -0.72
N ASP A 37 -11.70 -18.51 0.31
CA ASP A 37 -11.28 -19.28 1.48
C ASP A 37 -12.38 -19.30 2.58
N GLY A 38 -13.63 -18.91 2.24
CA GLY A 38 -14.80 -19.05 3.11
C GLY A 38 -15.24 -17.78 3.85
N GLY A 39 -14.60 -16.64 3.61
CA GLY A 39 -14.95 -15.37 4.26
C GLY A 39 -16.39 -14.90 3.97
N HIS A 40 -17.11 -14.45 5.00
CA HIS A 40 -18.53 -14.09 4.89
C HIS A 40 -18.83 -12.58 4.94
N THR A 41 -17.88 -11.75 5.35
CA THR A 41 -18.08 -10.29 5.44
C THR A 41 -18.13 -9.61 4.06
N SER A 42 -18.76 -8.44 4.01
CA SER A 42 -18.77 -7.58 2.82
C SER A 42 -17.45 -6.82 2.70
N PHE A 43 -17.13 -6.35 1.48
CA PHE A 43 -15.86 -5.66 1.22
C PHE A 43 -15.64 -4.43 2.12
N PRO A 44 -16.58 -3.49 2.28
CA PRO A 44 -16.33 -2.31 3.11
C PRO A 44 -16.06 -2.63 4.58
N VAL A 45 -16.72 -3.67 5.13
CA VAL A 45 -16.50 -4.10 6.52
C VAL A 45 -15.16 -4.82 6.67
N TRP A 46 -14.75 -5.57 5.66
CA TRP A 46 -13.45 -6.26 5.65
C TRP A 46 -12.28 -5.27 5.48
N GLU A 47 -12.43 -4.32 4.56
CA GLU A 47 -11.40 -3.34 4.21
C GLU A 47 -11.18 -2.33 5.34
N PHE A 48 -12.26 -1.69 5.77
CA PHE A 48 -12.20 -0.71 6.83
C PHE A 48 -12.40 -1.44 8.15
N SER A 49 -11.30 -1.89 8.76
CA SER A 49 -11.35 -2.50 10.09
C SER A 49 -12.11 -1.56 11.04
N ILE A 50 -13.21 -2.03 11.61
CA ILE A 50 -14.09 -1.24 12.50
C ILE A 50 -13.99 -1.66 13.97
N GLU A 51 -13.28 -2.74 14.26
CA GLU A 51 -13.21 -3.31 15.61
C GLU A 51 -12.16 -2.60 16.46
N PRO A 52 -12.50 -2.11 17.67
CA PRO A 52 -11.58 -1.44 18.58
C PRO A 52 -10.68 -2.44 19.31
N ASP A 53 -9.92 -3.23 18.56
CA ASP A 53 -9.07 -4.31 19.06
C ASP A 53 -7.72 -4.29 18.34
N TRP A 54 -6.63 -4.13 19.11
CA TRP A 54 -5.29 -4.11 18.57
C TRP A 54 -4.82 -5.48 18.08
N ASP A 55 -5.38 -6.60 18.53
CA ASP A 55 -4.94 -7.92 18.07
C ASP A 55 -5.49 -8.26 16.68
N LYS A 56 -6.48 -7.48 16.21
CA LYS A 56 -7.14 -7.66 14.92
C LYS A 56 -6.65 -6.71 13.83
N VAL A 57 -5.79 -5.74 14.16
CA VAL A 57 -5.26 -4.82 13.15
C VAL A 57 -4.16 -5.48 12.32
N SER A 58 -4.00 -4.99 11.09
CA SER A 58 -2.93 -5.40 10.17
C SER A 58 -1.55 -5.01 10.69
N ALA A 59 -0.49 -5.56 10.07
CA ALA A 59 0.89 -5.19 10.39
C ALA A 59 1.16 -3.66 10.27
N PRO A 60 0.68 -2.93 9.25
CA PRO A 60 0.73 -1.47 9.23
C PRO A 60 0.10 -0.80 10.46
N GLY A 61 -1.07 -1.28 10.90
CA GLY A 61 -1.74 -0.77 12.10
C GLY A 61 -0.90 -0.97 13.37
N GLN A 62 -0.27 -2.14 13.52
CA GLN A 62 0.66 -2.41 14.61
C GLN A 62 1.91 -1.52 14.57
N VAL A 63 2.46 -1.25 13.39
CA VAL A 63 3.56 -0.30 13.24
C VAL A 63 3.13 1.10 13.70
N GLY A 64 1.97 1.57 13.27
CA GLY A 64 1.43 2.87 13.69
C GLY A 64 1.25 2.98 15.20
N ARG A 65 0.66 1.94 15.81
CA ARG A 65 0.54 1.82 17.27
C ARG A 65 1.89 2.00 17.95
N ARG A 66 2.89 1.24 17.53
CA ARG A 66 4.23 1.28 18.16
C ARG A 66 4.96 2.60 17.96
N VAL A 67 4.76 3.26 16.82
CA VAL A 67 5.31 4.61 16.60
C VAL A 67 4.69 5.60 17.59
N VAL A 68 3.36 5.58 17.74
CA VAL A 68 2.65 6.50 18.65
C VAL A 68 2.97 6.20 20.10
N GLU A 69 2.91 4.93 20.52
CA GLU A 69 3.23 4.52 21.89
C GLU A 69 4.71 4.78 22.21
N GLY A 70 5.61 4.55 21.26
CA GLY A 70 7.04 4.84 21.40
C GLY A 70 7.36 6.33 21.43
N PHE A 71 6.58 7.19 20.77
CA PHE A 71 6.78 8.64 20.84
C PHE A 71 6.15 9.25 22.11
N LEU A 72 4.92 8.86 22.42
CA LEU A 72 4.16 9.38 23.55
C LEU A 72 4.48 8.68 24.88
N GLN A 73 5.22 7.58 24.85
CA GLN A 73 5.58 6.76 26.01
C GLN A 73 4.35 6.30 26.83
N ARG A 74 3.22 6.08 26.15
CA ARG A 74 1.96 5.66 26.78
C ARG A 74 1.19 4.69 25.88
N PRO A 75 0.46 3.72 26.45
CA PRO A 75 -0.39 2.83 25.66
C PRO A 75 -1.49 3.61 24.96
N LEU A 76 -1.78 3.23 23.72
CA LEU A 76 -2.86 3.85 22.93
C LEU A 76 -4.17 3.10 23.15
N ASP A 77 -5.21 3.83 23.53
CA ASP A 77 -6.55 3.28 23.77
C ASP A 77 -7.05 2.45 22.56
N PRO A 78 -7.57 1.22 22.77
CA PRO A 78 -8.06 0.34 21.70
C PRO A 78 -9.08 0.97 20.75
N LYS A 79 -9.82 2.01 21.17
CA LYS A 79 -10.72 2.76 20.29
C LYS A 79 -10.02 3.37 19.08
N TRP A 80 -8.71 3.59 19.16
CA TRP A 80 -7.91 4.14 18.06
C TRP A 80 -7.39 3.07 17.10
N ALA A 81 -7.58 1.78 17.40
CA ALA A 81 -7.10 0.68 16.56
C ALA A 81 -7.66 0.74 15.12
N PRO A 82 -8.99 0.92 14.90
CA PRO A 82 -9.58 1.11 13.57
C PRO A 82 -8.94 2.25 12.80
N LEU A 83 -8.87 3.44 13.43
CA LEU A 83 -8.35 4.63 12.77
C LEU A 83 -6.87 4.45 12.40
N THR A 84 -6.07 3.97 13.35
CA THR A 84 -4.63 3.76 13.15
C THR A 84 -4.39 2.72 12.06
N ASN A 85 -5.14 1.62 12.06
CA ASN A 85 -5.06 0.61 11.02
C ASN A 85 -5.34 1.19 9.64
N ASN A 86 -6.46 1.87 9.47
CA ASN A 86 -6.87 2.41 8.17
C ASN A 86 -5.92 3.51 7.68
N VAL A 87 -5.50 4.42 8.57
CA VAL A 87 -4.53 5.47 8.24
C VAL A 87 -3.20 4.87 7.82
N MET A 88 -2.68 3.88 8.56
CA MET A 88 -1.41 3.26 8.22
C MET A 88 -1.51 2.41 6.95
N HIS A 89 -2.59 1.64 6.81
CA HIS A 89 -2.83 0.78 5.64
C HIS A 89 -2.87 1.60 4.35
N TRP A 90 -3.80 2.56 4.27
CA TRP A 90 -3.98 3.40 3.09
C TRP A 90 -2.84 4.40 2.92
N GLY A 91 -2.39 5.01 4.02
CA GLY A 91 -1.29 5.99 4.01
C GLY A 91 0.01 5.41 3.47
N TYR A 92 0.31 4.15 3.77
CA TYR A 92 1.52 3.49 3.25
C TYR A 92 1.49 3.39 1.72
N GLY A 93 0.35 2.96 1.15
CA GLY A 93 0.17 2.92 -0.31
C GLY A 93 0.19 4.31 -0.95
N VAL A 94 -0.45 5.29 -0.32
CA VAL A 94 -0.42 6.69 -0.78
C VAL A 94 1.01 7.24 -0.84
N VAL A 95 1.83 6.99 0.19
CA VAL A 95 3.24 7.45 0.26
C VAL A 95 4.09 6.78 -0.81
N TRP A 96 3.94 5.47 -1.03
CA TRP A 96 4.62 4.78 -2.13
C TRP A 96 4.17 5.28 -3.50
N GLY A 97 2.88 5.55 -3.68
CA GLY A 97 2.34 6.16 -4.90
C GLY A 97 2.90 7.56 -5.16
N ALA A 98 3.04 8.38 -4.12
CA ALA A 98 3.64 9.71 -4.22
C ALA A 98 5.10 9.64 -4.69
N GLN A 99 5.90 8.74 -4.08
CA GLN A 99 7.28 8.47 -4.50
C GLN A 99 7.33 7.99 -5.96
N PHE A 100 6.45 7.06 -6.33
CA PHE A 100 6.31 6.61 -7.72
C PHE A 100 5.99 7.77 -8.66
N GLY A 101 5.08 8.66 -8.28
CA GLY A 101 4.70 9.84 -9.06
C GLY A 101 5.88 10.79 -9.31
N ILE A 102 6.73 11.02 -8.30
CA ILE A 102 7.97 11.80 -8.44
C ILE A 102 8.90 11.15 -9.46
N VAL A 103 9.18 9.85 -9.32
CA VAL A 103 10.09 9.13 -10.22
C VAL A 103 9.54 9.08 -11.63
N ALA A 104 8.31 8.60 -11.81
CA ALA A 104 7.66 8.45 -13.11
C ALA A 104 7.41 9.79 -13.80
N GLY A 105 7.10 10.84 -13.04
CA GLY A 105 6.90 12.21 -13.55
C GLY A 105 8.19 12.89 -13.99
N SER A 106 9.35 12.48 -13.45
CA SER A 106 10.67 13.03 -13.77
C SER A 106 11.28 12.42 -15.04
N LEU A 107 10.77 11.30 -15.54
CA LEU A 107 11.32 10.58 -16.69
C LEU A 107 10.72 11.06 -18.01
N ARG A 108 11.58 11.33 -19.01
CA ARG A 108 11.16 11.76 -20.36
C ARG A 108 10.32 10.70 -21.09
N ARG A 109 10.55 9.41 -20.83
CA ARG A 109 9.76 8.29 -21.36
C ARG A 109 8.99 7.65 -20.20
N ARG A 110 7.67 7.67 -20.29
CA ARG A 110 6.75 7.06 -19.32
C ARG A 110 6.79 5.54 -19.49
N HIS A 111 7.80 4.90 -18.90
CA HIS A 111 7.98 3.45 -19.01
C HIS A 111 6.99 2.72 -18.11
N VAL A 112 6.06 2.00 -18.75
CA VAL A 112 5.07 1.14 -18.07
C VAL A 112 5.75 0.10 -17.15
N GLY A 113 7.01 -0.28 -17.47
CA GLY A 113 7.84 -1.17 -16.65
C GLY A 113 8.14 -0.66 -15.24
N LEU A 114 8.00 0.64 -14.95
CA LEU A 114 8.18 1.16 -13.59
C LEU A 114 7.10 0.65 -12.63
N GLY A 115 5.89 0.40 -13.10
CA GLY A 115 4.83 -0.21 -12.29
C GLY A 115 5.13 -1.65 -11.90
N LEU A 116 5.80 -2.39 -12.80
CA LEU A 116 6.26 -3.74 -12.54
C LEU A 116 7.39 -3.79 -11.51
N ALA A 117 8.19 -2.72 -11.38
CA ALA A 117 9.22 -2.60 -10.35
C ALA A 117 8.65 -2.14 -9.00
N LEU A 118 7.60 -1.31 -8.99
CA LEU A 118 7.01 -0.77 -7.77
C LEU A 118 6.48 -1.88 -6.84
N GLY A 119 5.68 -2.81 -7.37
CA GLY A 119 5.11 -3.90 -6.57
C GLY A 119 6.16 -4.72 -5.81
N PRO A 120 7.17 -5.30 -6.51
CA PRO A 120 8.27 -6.01 -5.88
C PRO A 120 9.09 -5.15 -4.92
N ALA A 121 9.26 -3.85 -5.18
CA ALA A 121 9.96 -2.95 -4.26
C ALA A 121 9.18 -2.78 -2.94
N VAL A 122 7.87 -2.54 -3.00
CA VAL A 122 7.01 -2.46 -1.79
C VAL A 122 7.02 -3.79 -1.05
N TRP A 123 6.86 -4.90 -1.79
CA TRP A 123 6.92 -6.26 -1.22
C TRP A 123 8.26 -6.51 -0.52
N ALA A 124 9.40 -6.29 -1.17
CA ALA A 124 10.71 -6.49 -0.56
C ALA A 124 10.90 -5.60 0.67
N SER A 125 10.42 -4.35 0.63
CA SER A 125 10.50 -3.45 1.78
C SER A 125 9.76 -3.98 3.01
N SER A 126 8.62 -4.67 2.82
CA SER A 126 7.85 -5.25 3.93
C SER A 126 8.64 -6.37 4.62
N TYR A 127 9.35 -7.21 3.86
CA TYR A 127 10.22 -8.26 4.38
C TYR A 127 11.56 -7.78 4.94
N VAL A 128 11.89 -6.50 4.79
CA VAL A 128 13.00 -5.85 5.51
C VAL A 128 12.48 -5.23 6.81
N VAL A 129 11.41 -4.44 6.73
CA VAL A 129 10.95 -3.61 7.86
C VAL A 129 10.14 -4.43 8.87
N LEU A 130 9.20 -5.27 8.43
CA LEU A 130 8.29 -5.96 9.34
C LEU A 130 8.95 -7.06 10.18
N PRO A 131 10.00 -7.78 9.71
CA PRO A 131 10.75 -8.67 10.58
C PRO A 131 11.54 -7.93 11.68
N LEU A 132 12.13 -6.77 11.36
CA LEU A 132 12.78 -5.92 12.37
C LEU A 132 11.76 -5.42 13.41
N ALA A 133 10.53 -5.15 12.98
CA ALA A 133 9.41 -4.83 13.86
C ALA A 133 8.78 -6.06 14.55
N LYS A 134 9.33 -7.27 14.39
CA LYS A 134 8.80 -8.53 14.93
C LYS A 134 7.33 -8.81 14.58
N LEU A 135 6.89 -8.35 13.41
CA LEU A 135 5.54 -8.60 12.88
C LEU A 135 5.55 -9.73 11.85
N TYR A 136 6.63 -9.85 11.08
CA TYR A 136 6.85 -10.93 10.13
C TYR A 136 7.99 -11.84 10.61
N LYS A 137 8.02 -13.06 10.09
CA LYS A 137 9.21 -13.89 10.12
C LYS A 137 10.24 -13.36 9.11
N PRO A 138 11.53 -13.66 9.27
CA PRO A 138 12.49 -13.47 8.18
C PRO A 138 12.04 -14.19 6.90
N ILE A 139 12.31 -13.60 5.73
CA ILE A 139 11.76 -14.06 4.45
C ILE A 139 12.04 -15.54 4.15
N TRP A 140 13.21 -16.06 4.55
CA TRP A 140 13.63 -17.45 4.37
C TRP A 140 12.88 -18.48 5.23
N GLN A 141 12.03 -18.04 6.15
CA GLN A 141 11.20 -18.93 6.97
C GLN A 141 9.79 -19.14 6.40
N TYR A 142 9.42 -18.44 5.32
CA TYR A 142 8.16 -18.63 4.63
C TYR A 142 8.32 -19.61 3.48
N ASP A 143 7.27 -20.38 3.19
CA ASP A 143 7.21 -21.21 2.01
C ASP A 143 6.98 -20.36 0.74
N ALA A 144 7.40 -20.91 -0.41
CA ALA A 144 7.31 -20.21 -1.70
C ALA A 144 5.86 -19.85 -2.09
N LYS A 145 4.86 -20.63 -1.68
CA LYS A 145 3.45 -20.34 -2.00
C LYS A 145 2.94 -19.13 -1.22
N THR A 146 3.33 -18.99 0.04
CA THR A 146 3.04 -17.80 0.85
C THR A 146 3.69 -16.56 0.24
N LEU A 147 4.98 -16.63 -0.09
CA LEU A 147 5.70 -15.52 -0.72
C LEU A 147 5.10 -15.14 -2.08
N ALA A 148 4.74 -16.12 -2.91
CA ALA A 148 4.13 -15.88 -4.23
C ALA A 148 2.73 -15.25 -4.12
N LYS A 149 1.92 -15.68 -3.14
CA LYS A 149 0.62 -15.04 -2.87
C LYS A 149 0.81 -13.58 -2.50
N ASP A 150 1.74 -13.28 -1.59
CA ASP A 150 1.97 -11.91 -1.15
C ASP A 150 2.54 -11.03 -2.28
N LEU A 151 3.55 -11.52 -2.99
CA LEU A 151 4.14 -10.83 -4.13
C LEU A 151 3.09 -10.53 -5.22
N SER A 152 2.22 -11.48 -5.54
CA SER A 152 1.18 -11.25 -6.56
C SER A 152 0.15 -10.19 -6.16
N ALA A 153 -0.14 -10.03 -4.87
CA ALA A 153 -0.98 -8.94 -4.38
C ALA A 153 -0.26 -7.57 -4.52
N HIS A 154 1.04 -7.54 -4.21
CA HIS A 154 1.87 -6.34 -4.41
C HIS A 154 2.10 -6.00 -5.88
N LEU A 155 2.13 -6.98 -6.79
CA LEU A 155 2.12 -6.73 -8.22
C LEU A 155 0.83 -6.03 -8.67
N ALA A 156 -0.32 -6.43 -8.13
CA ALA A 156 -1.59 -5.74 -8.39
C ALA A 156 -1.55 -4.28 -7.89
N TYR A 157 -0.96 -4.04 -6.72
CA TYR A 157 -0.69 -2.68 -6.23
C TYR A 157 0.16 -1.87 -7.23
N GLY A 158 1.29 -2.41 -7.67
CA GLY A 158 2.22 -1.72 -8.58
C GLY A 158 1.60 -1.43 -9.95
N ILE A 159 0.89 -2.41 -10.53
CA ILE A 159 0.19 -2.28 -11.81
C ILE A 159 -0.95 -1.27 -11.70
N GLY A 160 -1.79 -1.38 -10.66
CA GLY A 160 -2.90 -0.46 -10.41
C GLY A 160 -2.42 0.98 -10.27
N THR A 161 -1.37 1.19 -9.48
CA THR A 161 -0.72 2.51 -9.31
C THR A 161 -0.21 3.06 -10.65
N ALA A 162 0.56 2.28 -11.40
CA ALA A 162 1.13 2.77 -12.66
C ALA A 162 0.07 3.06 -13.72
N ALA A 163 -0.97 2.22 -13.82
CA ALA A 163 -2.10 2.43 -14.72
C ALA A 163 -2.87 3.70 -14.35
N ALA A 164 -3.22 3.87 -13.07
CA ALA A 164 -3.92 5.05 -12.57
C ALA A 164 -3.09 6.32 -12.80
N PHE A 165 -1.79 6.32 -12.46
CA PHE A 165 -0.92 7.47 -12.68
C PHE A 165 -0.82 7.84 -14.17
N ARG A 166 -0.70 6.83 -15.05
CA ARG A 166 -0.72 7.04 -16.50
C ARG A 166 -2.02 7.72 -16.92
N LEU A 167 -3.17 7.18 -16.54
CA LEU A 167 -4.47 7.76 -16.88
C LEU A 167 -4.63 9.19 -16.37
N LEU A 168 -4.23 9.43 -15.12
CA LEU A 168 -4.25 10.75 -14.50
C LEU A 168 -3.34 11.73 -15.22
N THR A 169 -2.29 11.30 -15.91
CA THR A 169 -1.32 12.17 -16.61
C THR A 169 -1.50 12.21 -18.13
N LEU A 170 -2.44 11.44 -18.68
CA LEU A 170 -2.92 11.65 -20.04
C LEU A 170 -3.56 13.04 -20.10
N ARG A 171 -3.07 13.91 -20.99
CA ARG A 171 -3.79 15.16 -21.30
C ARG A 171 -5.10 14.77 -21.97
N ARG A 172 -6.23 15.36 -21.53
CA ARG A 172 -7.41 15.45 -22.38
C ARG A 172 -7.02 16.30 -23.58
N SER A 173 -7.05 15.69 -24.75
CA SER A 173 -6.91 16.34 -26.06
C SER A 173 -8.01 17.37 -26.25
#